data_AF-D2XMZ5-F1
#
_entry.id   AF-D2XMZ5-F1
#
_cell.length_a   1.000
_cell.length_b   1.000
_cell.length_c   1.000
_cell.angle_alpha   90.00
_cell.angle_beta   90.00
_cell.angle_gamma   90.00
#
_symmetry.space_group_name_H-M   'P 1'
#
loop_
_entity.id
_entity.type
_entity.pdbx_description
1 polymer ?
#
loop_
_entity_poly.entity_id
_entity_poly.type
_entity_poly.pdbx_seq_one_letter_code
_entity_poly.pdbx_strand_id
1 'polypeptide(L)'
;YDTTAQTMAITSYFLAKNPDIQERLYQEIMECVRDLKDENDHPDYNQIQSLSYLDMVLHETLRINPVLGLITRACTKDYVIPDTNITLKKGCEVHINAMAIHANPDIYPDPEKYDPERFTKEAKASRHPYAFLGFGQGPRNCIGMRFALLEAKIGIIRSL
;
A
#
# COMPACT_ATOMS: atom_id res chain seq x y z
N TYR A 1 -12.96 -0.69 7.81
CA TYR A 1 -12.93 -1.98 8.52
C TYR A 1 -12.50 -3.09 7.56
N ASP A 2 -13.36 -3.61 6.68
CA ASP A 2 -13.06 -4.78 5.82
C ASP A 2 -11.72 -4.68 5.07
N THR A 3 -11.44 -3.53 4.45
CA THR A 3 -10.19 -3.33 3.70
C THR A 3 -8.95 -3.34 4.58
N THR A 4 -9.02 -2.74 5.77
CA THR A 4 -7.91 -2.74 6.73
C THR A 4 -7.67 -4.14 7.26
N ALA A 5 -8.74 -4.84 7.69
CA ALA A 5 -8.66 -6.19 8.24
C ALA A 5 -8.04 -7.17 7.23
N GLN A 6 -8.45 -7.11 5.95
CA GLN A 6 -7.84 -7.91 4.90
C GLN A 6 -6.37 -7.57 4.69
N THR A 7 -6.01 -6.27 4.68
CA THR A 7 -4.62 -5.84 4.54
C THR A 7 -3.74 -6.38 5.67
N MET A 8 -4.22 -6.34 6.91
CA MET A 8 -3.51 -6.90 8.07
C MET A 8 -3.33 -8.42 7.93
N ALA A 9 -4.41 -9.14 7.61
CA ALA A 9 -4.36 -10.60 7.47
C ALA A 9 -3.35 -11.05 6.39
N ILE A 10 -3.36 -10.38 5.23
CA ILE A 10 -2.43 -10.68 4.14
C ILE A 10 -1.00 -10.22 4.49
N THR A 11 -0.84 -9.12 5.23
CA THR A 11 0.49 -8.70 5.74
C THR A 11 1.06 -9.78 6.65
N SER A 12 0.28 -10.27 7.62
CA SER A 12 0.72 -11.36 8.50
C SER A 12 1.09 -12.62 7.72
N TYR A 13 0.35 -12.95 6.66
CA TYR A 13 0.70 -14.07 5.76
C TYR A 13 2.07 -13.87 5.08
N PHE A 14 2.33 -12.68 4.52
CA PHE A 14 3.62 -12.41 3.88
C PHE A 14 4.77 -12.39 4.88
N LEU A 15 4.57 -11.82 6.07
CA LEU A 15 5.58 -11.85 7.13
C LEU A 15 5.92 -13.28 7.55
N ALA A 16 4.91 -14.14 7.77
CA ALA A 16 5.13 -15.54 8.11
C ALA A 16 5.89 -16.33 7.02
N LYS A 17 5.78 -15.90 5.75
CA LYS A 17 6.51 -16.49 4.62
C LYS A 17 7.92 -15.91 4.40
N ASN A 18 8.25 -14.79 5.02
CA ASN A 18 9.53 -14.10 4.85
C ASN A 18 10.12 -13.75 6.23
N PRO A 19 10.71 -14.75 6.94
CA PRO A 19 11.17 -14.57 8.32
C PRO A 19 12.22 -13.49 8.51
N ASP A 20 13.05 -13.24 7.51
CA ASP A 20 14.06 -12.17 7.48
C ASP A 20 13.42 -10.77 7.45
N ILE A 21 12.34 -10.61 6.66
CA ILE A 21 11.55 -9.37 6.63
C ILE A 21 10.79 -9.20 7.95
N GLN A 22 10.22 -10.27 8.49
CA GLN A 22 9.54 -10.26 9.78
C GLN A 22 10.50 -9.86 10.91
N GLU A 23 11.69 -10.47 10.97
CA GLU A 23 12.69 -10.16 11.99
C GLU A 23 13.11 -8.70 11.91
N ARG A 24 13.38 -8.17 10.71
CA ARG A 24 13.73 -6.76 10.54
C ARG A 24 12.61 -5.82 11.00
N LEU A 25 11.36 -6.14 10.67
CA LEU A 25 10.20 -5.39 11.12
C LEU A 25 10.04 -5.45 12.65
N TYR A 26 10.24 -6.63 13.23
CA TYR A 26 10.20 -6.83 14.67
C TYR A 26 11.22 -5.95 15.38
N GLN A 27 12.47 -5.87 14.88
CA GLN A 27 13.49 -4.99 15.45
C GLN A 27 13.07 -3.50 15.40
N GLU A 28 12.52 -3.01 14.28
CA GLU A 28 12.01 -1.62 14.19
C GLU A 28 10.90 -1.35 15.23
N ILE A 29 9.98 -2.30 15.40
CA ILE A 29 8.88 -2.18 16.36
C ILE A 29 9.42 -2.19 17.79
N MET A 30 10.31 -3.12 18.13
CA MET A 30 10.90 -3.25 19.47
C MET A 30 11.71 -2.02 19.87
N GLU A 31 12.34 -1.33 18.93
CA GLU A 31 12.97 -0.03 19.17
C GLU A 31 11.94 1.04 19.52
N CYS A 32 10.82 1.10 18.79
CA CYS A 32 9.75 2.06 19.02
C CYS A 32 9.04 1.87 20.37
N VAL A 33 8.87 0.62 20.83
CA VAL A 33 8.15 0.30 22.07
C VAL A 33 9.06 0.10 23.29
N ARG A 34 10.38 0.28 23.14
CA ARG A 34 11.39 -0.05 24.16
C ARG A 34 11.14 0.59 25.52
N ASP A 35 10.69 1.84 25.53
CA ASP A 35 10.52 2.64 26.74
C ASP A 35 9.13 2.49 27.39
N LEU A 36 8.23 1.70 26.77
CA LEU A 36 6.90 1.44 27.29
C LEU A 36 6.99 0.46 28.47
N LYS A 37 6.39 0.82 29.61
CA LYS A 37 6.59 0.09 30.88
C LYS A 37 5.37 -0.69 31.36
N ASP A 38 4.19 -0.32 30.88
CA ASP A 38 2.90 -0.88 31.29
C ASP A 38 2.17 -1.46 30.07
N GLU A 39 1.29 -2.43 30.28
CA GLU A 39 0.43 -3.01 29.24
C GLU A 39 -0.55 -1.98 28.63
N ASN A 40 -0.85 -0.91 29.38
CA ASN A 40 -1.66 0.23 28.94
C ASN A 40 -0.82 1.34 28.31
N ASP A 41 0.51 1.21 28.30
CA ASP A 41 1.41 2.15 27.68
C ASP A 41 1.51 1.85 26.18
N HIS A 42 1.37 2.89 25.36
CA HIS A 42 1.23 2.76 23.91
C HIS A 42 2.10 3.81 23.22
N PRO A 43 2.72 3.46 22.07
CA PRO A 43 3.46 4.46 21.30
C PRO A 43 2.49 5.55 20.84
N ASP A 44 2.93 6.80 20.93
CA ASP A 44 2.14 7.92 20.46
C ASP A 44 2.01 7.93 18.93
N TYR A 45 1.16 8.82 18.42
CA TYR A 45 0.92 8.93 16.99
C TYR A 45 2.21 9.16 16.18
N ASN A 46 3.12 10.02 16.66
CA ASN A 46 4.35 10.34 15.93
C ASN A 46 5.32 9.15 15.92
N GLN A 47 5.42 8.41 17.03
CA GLN A 47 6.19 7.17 17.11
C GLN A 47 5.66 6.13 16.11
N ILE A 48 4.35 5.93 16.04
CA ILE A 48 3.74 5.02 15.05
C ILE A 48 4.01 5.50 13.61
N GLN A 49 3.95 6.81 13.37
CA GLN A 49 4.24 7.36 12.04
C GLN A 49 5.73 7.25 11.66
N SER A 50 6.66 7.14 12.61
CA SER A 50 8.09 7.00 12.31
C SER A 50 8.52 5.59 11.92
N LEU A 51 7.64 4.58 12.06
CA LEU A 51 7.87 3.20 11.65
C LEU A 51 7.84 3.08 10.12
N SER A 52 8.97 3.44 9.50
CA SER A 52 9.13 3.56 8.05
C SER A 52 9.16 2.20 7.34
N TYR A 53 9.75 1.19 7.97
CA TYR A 53 9.81 -0.15 7.40
C TYR A 53 8.44 -0.84 7.48
N LEU A 54 7.70 -0.64 8.58
CA LEU A 54 6.29 -1.04 8.65
C LEU A 54 5.44 -0.40 7.54
N ASP A 55 5.65 0.88 7.22
CA ASP A 55 5.00 1.51 6.06
C ASP A 55 5.34 0.77 4.76
N MET A 56 6.61 0.45 4.55
CA MET A 56 7.07 -0.26 3.36
C MET A 56 6.43 -1.65 3.23
N VAL A 57 6.39 -2.40 4.33
CA VAL A 57 5.73 -3.72 4.43
C VAL A 57 4.25 -3.62 4.04
N LEU A 58 3.51 -2.68 4.62
CA LEU A 58 2.09 -2.49 4.31
C LEU A 58 1.85 -2.10 2.85
N HIS A 59 2.70 -1.24 2.29
CA HIS A 59 2.58 -0.83 0.88
C HIS A 59 2.93 -1.98 -0.09
N GLU A 60 3.93 -2.80 0.24
CA GLU A 60 4.27 -3.98 -0.57
C GLU A 60 3.17 -5.04 -0.51
N THR A 61 2.53 -5.22 0.66
CA THR A 61 1.32 -6.05 0.77
C THR A 61 0.22 -5.55 -0.15
N LEU A 62 -0.07 -4.24 -0.12
CA LEU A 62 -1.10 -3.64 -0.97
C LEU A 62 -0.75 -3.62 -2.45
N ARG A 63 0.55 -3.72 -2.81
CA ARG A 63 0.99 -3.87 -4.20
C ARG A 63 0.72 -5.29 -4.69
N ILE A 64 1.19 -6.30 -3.96
CA ILE A 64 1.03 -7.70 -4.40
C ILE A 64 -0.43 -8.12 -4.32
N ASN A 65 -1.13 -7.71 -3.27
CA ASN A 65 -2.51 -8.08 -3.02
C ASN A 65 -3.37 -6.83 -2.73
N PRO A 66 -3.69 -6.03 -3.76
CA PRO A 66 -4.56 -4.88 -3.59
C PRO A 66 -5.97 -5.34 -3.23
N VAL A 67 -6.54 -4.77 -2.17
CA VAL A 67 -7.93 -5.05 -1.76
C VAL A 67 -8.92 -4.69 -2.87
N LEU A 68 -8.65 -3.62 -3.61
CA LEU A 68 -9.41 -3.20 -4.79
C LEU A 68 -8.51 -3.25 -6.03
N GLY A 69 -8.57 -4.37 -6.76
CA GLY A 69 -7.72 -4.61 -7.92
C GLY A 69 -8.15 -3.92 -9.22
N LEU A 70 -9.39 -3.42 -9.29
CA LEU A 70 -9.96 -2.74 -10.45
C LEU A 70 -10.56 -1.41 -10.05
N ILE A 71 -10.14 -0.34 -10.72
CA ILE A 71 -10.65 1.01 -10.49
C ILE A 71 -11.45 1.44 -11.72
N THR A 72 -12.70 1.83 -11.55
CA THR A 72 -13.58 2.23 -12.65
C THR A 72 -13.76 3.74 -12.73
N ARG A 73 -13.92 4.25 -13.95
CA ARG A 73 -14.28 5.64 -14.25
C ARG A 73 -15.33 5.65 -15.36
N ALA A 74 -16.27 6.59 -15.33
CA ALA A 74 -17.19 6.82 -16.43
C ALA A 74 -16.87 8.13 -17.13
N CYS A 75 -16.77 8.10 -18.44
CA CYS A 75 -16.47 9.29 -19.25
C CYS A 75 -17.69 10.22 -19.27
N THR A 76 -17.56 11.46 -18.80
CA THR A 76 -18.71 12.40 -18.68
C THR A 76 -18.96 13.23 -19.94
N LYS A 77 -17.99 13.25 -20.86
CA LYS A 77 -18.01 13.92 -22.17
C LYS A 77 -17.01 13.20 -23.09
N ASP A 78 -17.18 13.31 -24.40
CA ASP A 78 -16.20 12.75 -25.34
C ASP A 78 -14.78 13.26 -25.01
N TYR A 79 -13.83 12.33 -24.93
CA TYR A 79 -12.46 12.59 -24.51
C TYR A 79 -11.46 11.84 -25.39
N VAL A 80 -10.56 12.58 -26.03
CA VAL A 80 -9.44 12.00 -26.78
C VAL A 80 -8.32 11.71 -25.79
N ILE A 81 -7.89 10.46 -25.71
CA ILE A 81 -6.76 10.09 -24.85
C ILE A 81 -5.49 10.73 -25.44
N PRO A 82 -4.73 11.52 -24.65
CA PRO A 82 -3.50 12.15 -25.12
C PRO A 82 -2.56 11.15 -25.78
N ASP A 83 -1.84 11.60 -26.80
CA ASP A 83 -0.85 10.80 -27.54
C ASP A 83 -1.40 9.55 -28.24
N THR A 84 -2.73 9.49 -28.42
CA THR A 84 -3.40 8.41 -29.16
C THR A 84 -4.49 8.97 -30.08
N ASN A 85 -4.98 8.14 -31.00
CA ASN A 85 -6.17 8.42 -31.81
C ASN A 85 -7.46 7.84 -31.18
N ILE A 86 -7.43 7.46 -29.90
CA ILE A 86 -8.56 6.81 -29.22
C ILE A 86 -9.47 7.88 -28.61
N THR A 87 -10.73 7.89 -29.02
CA THR A 87 -11.77 8.73 -28.41
C THR A 87 -12.67 7.89 -27.51
N LEU A 88 -12.66 8.18 -26.22
CA LEU A 88 -13.64 7.69 -25.27
C LEU A 88 -14.93 8.49 -25.44
N LYS A 89 -16.03 7.79 -25.74
CA LYS A 89 -17.34 8.43 -25.86
C LYS A 89 -17.96 8.69 -24.49
N LYS A 90 -18.78 9.74 -24.39
CA LYS A 90 -19.59 9.97 -23.18
C LYS A 90 -20.34 8.69 -22.80
N GLY A 91 -20.28 8.32 -21.52
CA GLY A 91 -20.87 7.10 -20.98
C GLY A 91 -19.95 5.86 -21.06
N CYS A 92 -18.84 5.93 -21.78
CA CYS A 92 -17.86 4.84 -21.81
C CYS A 92 -17.25 4.63 -20.41
N GLU A 93 -17.29 3.38 -19.93
CA GLU A 93 -16.59 2.98 -18.72
C GLU A 93 -15.13 2.64 -19.04
N VAL A 94 -14.23 3.18 -18.21
CA VAL A 94 -12.80 2.95 -18.27
C VAL A 94 -12.40 2.15 -17.05
N HIS A 95 -11.76 1.02 -17.29
CA HIS A 95 -11.33 0.08 -16.27
C HIS A 95 -9.80 0.16 -16.14
N ILE A 96 -9.33 0.63 -14.99
CA ILE A 96 -7.91 0.72 -14.64
C ILE A 96 -7.58 -0.51 -13.81
N ASN A 97 -6.81 -1.43 -14.40
CA ASN A 97 -6.42 -2.68 -13.75
C ASN A 97 -5.21 -2.44 -12.84
N ALA A 98 -5.47 -2.11 -11.57
CA ALA A 98 -4.43 -1.86 -10.58
C ALA A 98 -3.57 -3.12 -10.33
N MET A 99 -4.19 -4.31 -10.28
CA MET A 99 -3.44 -5.58 -10.15
C MET A 99 -2.43 -5.77 -11.26
N ALA A 100 -2.82 -5.55 -12.52
CA ALA A 100 -1.92 -5.70 -13.65
C ALA A 100 -0.78 -4.66 -13.63
N ILE A 101 -1.08 -3.42 -13.25
CA ILE A 101 -0.04 -2.37 -13.08
C ILE A 101 0.93 -2.76 -11.97
N HIS A 102 0.42 -3.25 -10.84
CA HIS A 102 1.22 -3.63 -9.67
C HIS A 102 2.08 -4.88 -9.92
N ALA A 103 1.66 -5.74 -10.86
CA ALA A 103 2.39 -6.93 -11.29
C ALA A 103 3.25 -6.70 -12.55
N ASN A 104 3.30 -5.49 -13.11
CA ASN A 104 4.06 -5.23 -14.33
C ASN A 104 5.58 -5.25 -14.05
N PRO A 105 6.36 -6.17 -14.67
CA PRO A 105 7.79 -6.30 -14.43
C PRO A 105 8.61 -5.08 -14.89
N ASP A 106 8.11 -4.29 -15.85
CA ASP A 106 8.77 -3.05 -16.30
C ASP A 106 8.71 -1.95 -15.23
N ILE A 107 7.72 -2.03 -14.33
CA ILE A 107 7.52 -1.09 -13.21
C ILE A 107 8.09 -1.67 -11.91
N TYR A 108 7.89 -2.98 -11.70
CA TYR A 108 8.26 -3.73 -10.52
C TYR A 108 9.05 -4.98 -10.94
N PRO A 109 10.38 -4.88 -11.13
CA PRO A 109 11.21 -6.02 -11.51
C PRO A 109 11.06 -7.17 -10.51
N ASP A 110 10.93 -8.42 -10.96
CA ASP A 110 10.55 -9.58 -10.12
C ASP A 110 9.25 -9.33 -9.32
N PRO A 111 8.11 -9.10 -9.98
CA PRO A 111 6.90 -8.56 -9.35
C PRO A 111 6.27 -9.49 -8.31
N GLU A 112 6.58 -10.79 -8.34
CA GLU A 112 6.11 -11.80 -7.38
C GLU A 112 6.94 -11.83 -6.08
N LYS A 113 8.15 -11.25 -6.09
CA LYS A 113 9.00 -11.16 -4.90
C LYS A 113 8.44 -10.11 -3.94
N TYR A 114 8.19 -10.53 -2.70
CA TYR A 114 7.82 -9.62 -1.60
C TYR A 114 9.05 -8.82 -1.15
N ASP A 115 9.13 -7.57 -1.59
CA ASP A 115 10.27 -6.69 -1.33
C ASP A 115 9.82 -5.31 -0.83
N PRO A 116 9.78 -5.10 0.50
CA PRO A 116 9.44 -3.80 1.09
C PRO A 116 10.32 -2.64 0.59
N GLU A 117 11.58 -2.87 0.21
CA GLU A 117 12.51 -1.80 -0.22
C GLU A 117 12.04 -1.09 -1.50
N ARG A 118 11.11 -1.69 -2.24
CA ARG A 118 10.39 -1.03 -3.33
C ARG A 118 9.68 0.24 -2.86
N PHE A 119 9.38 0.38 -1.58
CA PHE A 119 8.68 1.53 -1.01
C PHE A 119 9.56 2.48 -0.20
N THR A 120 10.88 2.40 -0.36
CA THR A 120 11.79 3.49 0.04
C THR A 120 11.38 4.81 -0.61
N LYS A 121 11.79 5.93 0.00
CA LYS A 121 11.47 7.27 -0.50
C LYS A 121 12.01 7.47 -1.92
N GLU A 122 13.22 6.99 -2.17
CA GLU A 122 13.93 7.07 -3.44
C GLU A 122 13.25 6.20 -4.50
N ALA A 123 12.90 4.95 -4.18
CA ALA A 123 12.21 4.05 -5.11
C ALA A 123 10.79 4.51 -5.46
N LYS A 124 10.09 5.17 -4.52
CA LYS A 124 8.80 5.80 -4.79
C LYS A 124 8.95 7.00 -5.72
N ALA A 125 9.98 7.82 -5.51
CA ALA A 125 10.23 9.01 -6.31
C ALA A 125 10.71 8.70 -7.74
N SER A 126 11.38 7.57 -7.95
CA SER A 126 11.86 7.16 -9.28
C SER A 126 10.77 6.56 -10.18
N ARG A 127 9.60 6.21 -9.63
CA ARG A 127 8.49 5.63 -10.38
C ARG A 127 7.43 6.65 -10.73
N HIS A 128 6.65 6.34 -11.77
CA HIS A 128 5.51 7.15 -12.15
C HIS A 128 4.49 7.26 -10.97
N PRO A 129 3.91 8.43 -10.68
CA PRO A 129 2.99 8.61 -9.54
C PRO A 129 1.75 7.70 -9.55
N TYR A 130 1.36 7.20 -10.73
CA TYR A 130 0.22 6.28 -10.92
C TYR A 130 0.64 4.80 -11.01
N ALA A 131 1.91 4.47 -10.76
CA ALA A 131 2.39 3.09 -10.72
C ALA A 131 1.87 2.33 -9.50
N PHE A 132 1.67 3.02 -8.38
CA PHE A 132 1.06 2.45 -7.18
C PHE A 132 -0.33 3.04 -6.95
N LEU A 133 -1.32 2.17 -6.74
CA LEU A 133 -2.74 2.49 -6.70
C LEU A 133 -3.46 1.83 -5.50
N GLY A 134 -2.73 1.44 -4.44
CA GLY A 134 -3.31 0.76 -3.27
C GLY A 134 -4.41 1.54 -2.56
N PHE A 135 -4.43 2.87 -2.71
CA PHE A 135 -5.48 3.76 -2.19
C PHE A 135 -6.16 4.58 -3.32
N GLY A 136 -5.99 4.16 -4.57
CA GLY A 136 -6.32 4.96 -5.74
C GLY A 136 -5.44 6.21 -5.88
N GLN A 137 -5.77 7.06 -6.86
CA GLN A 137 -5.06 8.32 -7.12
C GLN A 137 -6.03 9.42 -7.60
N GLY A 138 -5.58 10.67 -7.47
CA GLY A 138 -6.33 11.86 -7.89
C GLY A 138 -7.42 12.29 -6.90
N PRO A 139 -8.39 13.13 -7.32
CA PRO A 139 -9.35 13.80 -6.42
C PRO A 139 -10.38 12.87 -5.76
N ARG A 140 -10.41 11.60 -6.17
CA ARG A 140 -11.30 10.55 -5.65
C ARG A 140 -10.49 9.38 -5.11
N ASN A 141 -9.25 9.64 -4.65
CA ASN A 141 -8.48 8.66 -3.90
C ASN A 141 -9.14 8.39 -2.52
N CYS A 142 -8.65 7.38 -1.82
CA CYS A 142 -9.20 6.97 -0.54
C CYS A 142 -9.03 8.07 0.52
N ILE A 143 -10.14 8.67 0.93
CA ILE A 143 -10.17 9.64 2.04
C ILE A 143 -9.72 9.01 3.37
N GLY A 144 -9.91 7.70 3.52
CA GLY A 144 -9.56 6.93 4.71
C GLY A 144 -8.10 6.49 4.79
N MET A 145 -7.25 6.78 3.79
CA MET A 145 -5.88 6.26 3.70
C MET A 145 -5.08 6.42 4.99
N ARG A 146 -5.06 7.62 5.56
CA ARG A 146 -4.29 7.89 6.80
C ARG A 146 -4.81 7.11 8.00
N PHE A 147 -6.13 7.02 8.13
CA PHE A 147 -6.77 6.27 9.21
C PHE A 147 -6.53 4.76 9.05
N ALA A 148 -6.71 4.22 7.84
CA ALA A 148 -6.50 2.81 7.55
C ALA A 148 -5.04 2.37 7.80
N LEU A 149 -4.07 3.19 7.39
CA LEU A 149 -2.66 2.91 7.67
C LEU A 149 -2.35 2.97 9.17
N LEU A 150 -2.90 3.96 9.91
CA LEU A 150 -2.74 4.03 11.37
C LEU A 150 -3.32 2.78 12.06
N GLU A 151 -4.56 2.41 11.72
CA GLU A 151 -5.26 1.23 12.24
C GLU A 151 -4.46 -0.05 11.95
N ALA A 152 -4.00 -0.23 10.70
CA ALA A 152 -3.18 -1.38 10.32
C ALA A 152 -1.86 -1.43 11.07
N LYS A 153 -1.17 -0.29 11.22
CA LYS A 153 0.09 -0.21 11.98
C LYS A 153 -0.11 -0.63 13.43
N ILE A 154 -1.10 -0.06 14.12
CA ILE A 154 -1.43 -0.42 15.51
C ILE A 154 -1.72 -1.93 15.61
N GLY A 155 -2.51 -2.46 14.67
CA GLY A 155 -2.84 -3.88 14.64
C GLY A 155 -1.61 -4.78 14.49
N ILE A 156 -0.69 -4.45 13.59
CA ILE A 156 0.55 -5.22 13.38
C ILE A 156 1.50 -5.08 14.58
N ILE A 157 1.68 -3.88 15.13
CA ILE A 157 2.51 -3.65 16.33
C ILE A 157 2.05 -4.50 17.51
N ARG A 158 0.74 -4.68 17.69
CA ARG A 158 0.19 -5.51 18.79
C ARG A 158 0.24 -7.02 18.52
N SER A 159 0.55 -7.43 17.29
CA SER A 159 0.52 -8.83 16.86
C SER A 159 1.91 -9.47 16.73
N LEU A 160 2.98 -8.65 16.75
CA LEU A 160 4.38 -9.05 16.71
C LEU A 160 5.02 -8.80 18.08
#